data_AF-A0A7V5IZ65-F1
#
_entry.id   AF-A0A7V5IZ65-F1
#
_cell.length_a   1.000
_cell.length_b   1.000
_cell.length_c   1.000
_cell.angle_alpha   90.00
_cell.angle_beta   90.00
_cell.angle_gamma   90.00
#
_symmetry.space_group_name_H-M   'P 1'
#
loop_
_entity.id
_entity.type
_entity.pdbx_description
1 polymer ?
#
loop_
_entity_poly.entity_id
_entity_poly.type
_entity_poly.pdbx_seq_one_letter_code
_entity_poly.pdbx_strand_id
1 'polypeptide(L)'
;MIKLSKLIFWVLFPILAAGVYFVADSSAAYCQQNSSVVKSGFGAPFDVFSSGRKLLLTVDCLAEKFKLSAGDEFVWKKGYLWRDGAWREFEFDCSRQKRDWCLGEGTKQLPNESANGEKSFFIAYTCRKGEGRWLCGCRDSDCRVPYWQLQGFSVGSSSMEQPAVTGSSVETEESSGNSSQPSVGDSTGATEEESAGDSVSEEADATSTENSPINTGPVSTDGTSERTYAPSDENFDNPERGFFTQEI
;
A
#
# COMPACT_ATOMS: atom_id res chain seq x y z
N MET A 1 -28.15 -29.70 66.92
CA MET A 1 -29.53 -29.55 66.42
C MET A 1 -30.08 -28.21 66.91
N ILE A 2 -30.52 -27.33 66.01
CA ILE A 2 -31.62 -26.35 66.16
C ILE A 2 -32.07 -26.00 64.72
N LYS A 3 -33.33 -25.57 64.57
CA LYS A 3 -34.10 -25.70 63.33
C LYS A 3 -33.84 -24.62 62.26
N LEU A 4 -33.94 -25.09 61.03
CA LEU A 4 -34.41 -24.39 59.83
C LEU A 4 -35.59 -23.44 60.13
N SER A 5 -35.57 -22.21 59.60
CA SER A 5 -36.81 -21.49 59.28
C SER A 5 -36.65 -20.56 58.08
N LYS A 6 -37.56 -20.72 57.12
CA LYS A 6 -37.71 -19.84 55.95
C LYS A 6 -38.49 -18.59 56.38
N LEU A 7 -38.04 -17.40 55.98
CA LEU A 7 -38.90 -16.32 55.49
C LEU A 7 -38.04 -15.53 54.48
N ILE A 8 -38.40 -15.44 53.20
CA ILE A 8 -39.55 -14.70 52.63
C ILE A 8 -39.38 -13.21 52.98
N PHE A 9 -39.36 -12.23 52.08
CA PHE A 9 -39.42 -12.07 50.62
C PHE A 9 -39.46 -10.52 50.46
N TRP A 10 -39.09 -9.94 49.30
CA TRP A 10 -39.15 -8.47 49.03
C TRP A 10 -38.29 -7.53 49.90
N VAL A 11 -37.17 -7.07 49.33
CA VAL A 11 -37.12 -5.67 48.86
C VAL A 11 -36.59 -5.67 47.42
N LEU A 12 -37.40 -5.07 46.54
CA LEU A 12 -37.12 -4.84 45.13
C LEU A 12 -35.73 -4.22 44.93
N PHE A 13 -34.80 -4.98 44.35
CA PHE A 13 -33.70 -4.36 43.63
C PHE A 13 -34.27 -3.94 42.27
N PRO A 14 -34.40 -2.64 41.96
CA PRO A 14 -34.72 -2.24 40.61
C PRO A 14 -33.56 -2.70 39.72
N ILE A 15 -33.81 -3.68 38.86
CA ILE A 15 -32.96 -3.94 37.71
C ILE A 15 -33.15 -2.73 36.81
N LEU A 16 -32.36 -1.70 37.12
CA LEU A 16 -32.29 -0.47 36.38
C LEU A 16 -31.60 -0.86 35.08
N ALA A 17 -32.43 -1.26 34.11
CA ALA A 17 -32.04 -1.58 32.76
C ALA A 17 -31.56 -0.28 32.10
N ALA A 18 -30.34 0.13 32.46
CA ALA A 18 -29.54 1.05 31.71
C ALA A 18 -29.27 0.38 30.37
N GLY A 19 -30.20 0.57 29.44
CA GLY A 19 -30.03 0.17 28.05
C GLY A 19 -28.81 0.89 27.53
N VAL A 20 -27.68 0.19 27.49
CA VAL A 20 -26.48 0.66 26.82
C VAL A 20 -26.82 0.62 25.34
N TYR A 21 -27.35 1.74 24.84
CA TYR A 21 -27.47 1.99 23.42
C TYR A 21 -26.04 2.08 22.87
N PHE A 22 -25.52 0.94 22.43
CA PHE A 22 -24.33 0.90 21.59
C PHE A 22 -24.68 1.57 20.26
N VAL A 23 -24.42 2.88 20.20
CA VAL A 23 -24.44 3.62 18.94
C VAL A 23 -23.25 3.10 18.14
N ALA A 24 -23.50 2.09 17.32
CA ALA A 24 -22.52 1.50 16.42
C ALA A 24 -22.31 2.45 15.23
N ASP A 25 -21.61 3.56 15.47
CA ASP A 25 -21.09 4.41 14.40
C ASP A 25 -20.11 3.57 13.58
N SER A 26 -20.60 3.11 12.42
CA SER A 26 -20.00 2.06 11.60
C SER A 26 -19.78 2.55 10.18
N SER A 27 -19.32 3.80 10.07
CA SER A 27 -18.68 4.36 8.89
C SER A 27 -17.29 3.70 8.68
N ALA A 28 -17.29 2.42 8.29
CA ALA A 28 -16.09 1.64 8.04
C ALA A 28 -15.36 2.10 6.77
N ALA A 29 -14.46 3.09 6.89
CA ALA A 29 -13.60 3.53 5.79
C ALA A 29 -12.81 2.33 5.22
N TYR A 30 -12.88 2.13 3.91
CA TYR A 30 -12.19 1.03 3.24
C TYR A 30 -11.07 1.54 2.34
N CYS A 31 -9.95 0.81 2.34
CA CYS A 31 -8.79 1.09 1.48
C CYS A 31 -8.83 0.16 0.27
N GLN A 32 -8.78 0.71 -0.93
CA GLN A 32 -8.35 -0.05 -2.11
C GLN A 32 -6.85 0.20 -2.30
N GLN A 33 -6.05 -0.84 -2.09
CA GLN A 33 -4.61 -0.80 -2.35
C GLN A 33 -4.31 -1.30 -3.77
N ASN A 34 -3.48 -0.57 -4.52
CA ASN A 34 -2.97 -1.00 -5.83
C ASN A 34 -1.47 -1.31 -5.71
N SER A 35 -1.18 -2.56 -5.35
CA SER A 35 0.16 -3.10 -5.10
C SER A 35 0.68 -4.02 -6.22
N SER A 36 -0.16 -4.32 -7.21
CA SER A 36 0.12 -5.35 -8.23
C SER A 36 1.06 -4.88 -9.34
N VAL A 37 1.06 -3.58 -9.65
CA VAL A 37 1.82 -2.95 -10.74
C VAL A 37 2.95 -2.08 -10.18
N VAL A 38 4.19 -2.39 -10.55
CA VAL A 38 5.36 -1.57 -10.19
C VAL A 38 5.52 -0.43 -11.21
N LYS A 39 5.33 0.81 -10.76
CA LYS A 39 5.43 2.01 -11.61
C LYS A 39 6.89 2.25 -12.01
N SER A 40 7.14 2.70 -13.24
CA SER A 40 8.51 3.05 -13.64
C SER A 40 9.07 4.19 -12.79
N GLY A 41 10.36 4.10 -12.45
CA GLY A 41 11.03 4.98 -11.49
C GLY A 41 10.93 4.54 -10.03
N PHE A 42 10.13 3.51 -9.71
CA PHE A 42 9.88 3.06 -8.33
C PHE A 42 10.17 1.57 -8.13
N GLY A 43 10.44 1.21 -6.88
CA GLY A 43 10.55 -0.16 -6.40
C GLY A 43 9.17 -0.78 -6.14
N ALA A 44 9.15 -2.10 -6.00
CA ALA A 44 7.93 -2.83 -5.71
C ALA A 44 7.45 -2.59 -4.26
N PRO A 45 6.15 -2.37 -4.01
CA PRO A 45 5.61 -2.28 -2.65
C PRO A 45 5.52 -3.64 -1.93
N PHE A 46 6.10 -4.69 -2.52
CA PHE A 46 6.10 -6.07 -2.04
C PHE A 46 7.48 -6.71 -2.21
N ASP A 47 7.73 -7.77 -1.45
CA ASP A 47 8.95 -8.57 -1.53
C ASP A 47 8.98 -9.36 -2.83
N VAL A 48 9.79 -8.90 -3.78
CA VAL A 48 10.03 -9.53 -5.09
C VAL A 48 10.72 -10.90 -4.99
N PHE A 49 11.35 -11.21 -3.85
CA PHE A 49 11.98 -12.52 -3.58
C PHE A 49 11.02 -13.50 -2.90
N SER A 50 9.86 -13.03 -2.43
CA SER A 50 8.81 -13.88 -1.87
C SER A 50 7.89 -14.39 -2.98
N SER A 51 7.73 -15.71 -3.08
CA SER A 51 6.74 -16.34 -3.96
C SER A 51 5.30 -15.89 -3.65
N GLY A 52 5.03 -15.50 -2.40
CA GLY A 52 3.75 -14.93 -1.97
C GLY A 52 3.60 -13.42 -2.20
N ARG A 53 4.62 -12.74 -2.76
CA ARG A 53 4.68 -11.27 -2.93
C ARG A 53 4.20 -10.52 -1.69
N LYS A 54 4.75 -10.88 -0.53
CA LYS A 54 4.43 -10.27 0.77
C LYS A 54 4.52 -8.75 0.66
N LEU A 55 3.45 -8.02 0.98
CA LEU A 55 3.47 -6.57 1.01
C LEU A 55 4.52 -6.08 2.01
N LEU A 56 5.37 -5.17 1.56
CA LEU A 56 6.34 -4.43 2.36
C LEU A 56 5.77 -3.06 2.75
N LEU A 57 4.92 -2.48 1.90
CA LEU A 57 4.18 -1.24 2.12
C LEU A 57 2.68 -1.57 2.22
N THR A 58 2.01 -1.13 3.29
CA THR A 58 0.56 -1.32 3.49
C THR A 58 -0.14 -0.03 3.94
N VAL A 59 -1.44 0.05 3.68
CA VAL A 59 -2.32 1.12 4.19
C VAL A 59 -3.55 0.53 4.86
N ASP A 60 -3.69 0.75 6.16
CA ASP A 60 -4.89 0.40 6.91
C ASP A 60 -5.78 1.64 7.03
N CYS A 61 -6.95 1.62 6.37
CA CYS A 61 -7.96 2.68 6.50
C CYS A 61 -8.73 2.52 7.82
N LEU A 62 -8.88 3.62 8.55
CA LEU A 62 -9.75 3.78 9.72
C LEU A 62 -10.71 4.95 9.42
N ALA A 63 -11.78 5.12 10.19
CA ALA A 63 -12.81 6.14 9.91
C ALA A 63 -12.22 7.56 9.71
N GLU A 64 -11.47 8.06 10.70
CA GLU A 64 -10.88 9.41 10.72
C GLU A 64 -9.39 9.46 10.34
N LYS A 65 -8.75 8.31 10.09
CA LYS A 65 -7.28 8.19 9.95
C LYS A 65 -6.92 7.08 8.98
N PHE A 66 -5.70 7.09 8.48
CA PHE A 66 -5.10 5.91 7.86
C PHE A 66 -3.73 5.66 8.48
N LYS A 67 -3.40 4.38 8.66
CA LYS A 67 -2.08 3.92 9.10
C LYS A 67 -1.30 3.48 7.88
N LEU A 68 -0.26 4.24 7.54
CA LEU A 68 0.80 3.79 6.64
C LEU A 68 1.72 2.84 7.43
N SER A 69 2.10 1.71 6.84
CA SER A 69 3.13 0.84 7.41
C SER A 69 4.13 0.47 6.33
N ALA A 70 5.40 0.44 6.70
CA ALA A 70 6.49 -0.09 5.90
C ALA A 70 7.29 -1.08 6.76
N GLY A 71 7.64 -2.26 6.24
CA GLY A 71 8.26 -3.31 7.07
C GLY A 71 9.07 -4.35 6.31
N ASP A 72 10.35 -4.46 6.67
CA ASP A 72 11.30 -5.47 6.19
C ASP A 72 12.34 -5.78 7.30
N GLU A 73 13.64 -5.85 7.02
CA GLU A 73 14.69 -5.87 8.06
C GLU A 73 14.99 -4.44 8.56
N PHE A 74 15.09 -3.48 7.65
CA PHE A 74 15.33 -2.07 7.91
C PHE A 74 14.38 -1.20 7.07
N VAL A 75 13.91 -0.10 7.65
CA VAL A 75 13.05 0.89 6.97
C VAL A 75 13.61 2.27 7.24
N TRP A 76 13.82 3.08 6.19
CA TRP A 76 14.26 4.46 6.36
C TRP A 76 13.17 5.26 7.09
N LYS A 77 13.58 6.08 8.07
CA LYS A 77 12.66 6.77 8.97
C LYS A 77 11.75 7.77 8.25
N LYS A 78 12.17 8.31 7.11
CA LYS A 78 11.36 9.23 6.29
C LYS A 78 10.59 8.50 5.19
N GLY A 79 9.36 8.90 4.96
CA GLY A 79 8.55 8.55 3.80
C GLY A 79 7.93 9.81 3.19
N TYR A 80 7.30 9.67 2.02
CA TYR A 80 6.57 10.77 1.39
C TYR A 80 5.16 10.34 1.00
N LEU A 81 4.19 11.22 1.20
CA LEU A 81 2.79 11.03 0.79
C LEU A 81 2.47 12.01 -0.35
N TRP A 82 1.99 11.50 -1.49
CA TRP A 82 1.39 12.29 -2.54
C TRP A 82 -0.08 12.55 -2.22
N ARG A 83 -0.42 13.81 -1.99
CA ARG A 83 -1.79 14.29 -1.74
C ARG A 83 -1.92 15.74 -2.24
N ASP A 84 -3.09 16.12 -2.73
CA ASP A 84 -3.39 17.48 -3.25
C ASP A 84 -2.40 17.95 -4.33
N GLY A 85 -1.91 17.02 -5.17
CA GLY A 85 -0.95 17.31 -6.24
C GLY A 85 0.50 17.59 -5.78
N ALA A 86 0.87 17.26 -4.54
CA ALA A 86 2.22 17.45 -4.03
C ALA A 86 2.70 16.29 -3.14
N TRP A 87 4.03 16.06 -3.12
CA TRP A 87 4.67 15.21 -2.12
C TRP A 87 4.82 15.95 -0.79
N ARG A 88 4.49 15.28 0.32
CA ARG A 88 4.74 15.75 1.70
C ARG A 88 5.57 14.72 2.45
N GLU A 89 6.70 15.14 2.99
CA GLU A 89 7.54 14.29 3.85
C GLU A 89 6.82 14.00 5.17
N PHE A 90 6.99 12.79 5.69
CA PHE A 90 6.62 12.41 7.05
C PHE A 90 7.68 11.48 7.65
N GLU A 91 7.75 11.41 8.98
CA GLU A 91 8.56 10.43 9.67
C GLU A 91 7.72 9.27 10.21
N PHE A 92 8.19 8.04 10.00
CA PHE A 92 7.66 6.83 10.62
C PHE A 92 7.98 6.79 12.12
N ASP A 93 7.00 6.33 12.88
CA ASP A 93 7.11 5.98 14.29
C ASP A 93 7.66 4.54 14.37
N CYS A 94 8.91 4.39 14.82
CA CYS A 94 9.62 3.12 14.95
C CYS A 94 9.50 2.52 16.37
N SER A 95 9.28 1.21 16.50
CA SER A 95 9.37 0.52 17.82
C SER A 95 10.81 0.35 18.32
N ARG A 96 11.75 0.23 17.39
CA ARG A 96 13.21 0.20 17.60
C ARG A 96 13.87 0.96 16.47
N GLN A 97 14.91 1.73 16.78
CA GLN A 97 15.55 2.65 15.83
C GLN A 97 17.08 2.60 15.96
N LYS A 98 17.80 2.70 14.84
CA LYS A 98 19.27 2.90 14.80
C LYS A 98 19.57 4.05 13.83
N ARG A 99 19.92 5.22 14.38
CA ARG A 99 20.00 6.49 13.60
C ARG A 99 18.69 6.69 12.83
N ASP A 100 18.73 6.89 11.52
CA ASP A 100 17.56 7.19 10.69
C ASP A 100 16.90 5.95 10.09
N TRP A 101 17.07 4.78 10.74
CA TRP A 101 16.44 3.52 10.34
C TRP A 101 15.57 2.94 11.46
N CYS A 102 14.31 2.61 11.16
CA CYS A 102 13.51 1.69 11.96
C CYS A 102 14.04 0.25 11.77
N LEU A 103 14.07 -0.53 12.86
CA LEU A 103 14.51 -1.94 12.85
C LEU A 103 13.29 -2.88 12.80
N GLY A 104 12.97 -3.38 11.61
CA GLY A 104 11.77 -4.17 11.32
C GLY A 104 10.68 -3.34 10.62
N GLU A 105 9.78 -2.75 11.41
CA GLU A 105 8.62 -1.99 10.93
C GLU A 105 8.71 -0.51 11.35
N GLY A 106 8.31 0.38 10.44
CA GLY A 106 7.97 1.77 10.71
C GLY A 106 6.49 2.02 10.37
N THR A 107 5.78 2.74 11.22
CA THR A 107 4.34 3.02 11.02
C THR A 107 4.05 4.51 11.11
N LYS A 108 3.03 5.02 10.41
CA LYS A 108 2.57 6.40 10.58
C LYS A 108 1.07 6.51 10.50
N GLN A 109 0.45 7.10 11.52
CA GLN A 109 -0.95 7.51 11.43
C GLN A 109 -1.05 8.94 10.92
N LEU A 110 -1.88 9.16 9.91
CA LEU A 110 -2.20 10.46 9.35
C LEU A 110 -3.72 10.64 9.30
N PRO A 111 -4.23 11.87 9.45
CA PRO A 111 -5.67 12.11 9.45
C PRO A 111 -6.24 11.90 8.04
N ASN A 112 -7.39 11.23 7.99
CA ASN A 112 -8.18 11.03 6.79
C ASN A 112 -8.99 12.31 6.49
N GLU A 113 -8.29 13.43 6.35
CA GLU A 113 -8.86 14.69 5.89
C GLU A 113 -9.30 14.52 4.43
N SER A 114 -10.55 14.06 4.27
CA SER A 114 -11.30 13.96 3.02
C SER A 114 -10.47 13.55 1.80
N ALA A 115 -9.87 12.36 1.85
CA ALA A 115 -9.43 11.68 0.63
C ALA A 115 -10.68 11.34 -0.20
N ASN A 116 -11.14 12.30 -1.03
CA ASN A 116 -12.42 12.32 -1.74
C ASN A 116 -12.44 11.33 -2.93
N GLY A 117 -12.09 10.06 -2.70
CA GLY A 117 -11.87 9.07 -3.74
C GLY A 117 -10.62 9.30 -4.60
N GLU A 118 -9.87 10.38 -4.36
CA GLU A 118 -8.64 10.68 -5.10
C GLU A 118 -7.55 9.64 -4.85
N LYS A 119 -6.78 9.34 -5.91
CA LYS A 119 -5.66 8.39 -5.85
C LYS A 119 -4.51 9.02 -5.09
N SER A 120 -4.31 8.54 -3.86
CA SER A 120 -3.14 8.85 -3.05
C SER A 120 -2.01 7.85 -3.35
N PHE A 121 -0.77 8.26 -3.14
CA PHE A 121 0.38 7.38 -3.19
C PHE A 121 1.24 7.64 -1.97
N PHE A 122 1.83 6.62 -1.37
CA PHE A 122 2.94 6.83 -0.45
C PHE A 122 4.17 6.06 -0.91
N ILE A 123 5.33 6.63 -0.62
CA ILE A 123 6.62 5.99 -0.84
C ILE A 123 7.36 5.80 0.47
N ALA A 124 8.06 4.67 0.55
CA ALA A 124 8.95 4.29 1.64
C ALA A 124 10.18 3.60 1.05
N TYR A 125 11.21 3.44 1.87
CA TYR A 125 12.46 2.82 1.46
C TYR A 125 12.82 1.71 2.45
N THR A 126 12.67 0.45 2.04
CA THR A 126 13.01 -0.72 2.84
C THR A 126 14.28 -1.39 2.33
N CYS A 127 15.00 -2.03 3.26
CA CYS A 127 16.23 -2.75 3.02
C CYS A 127 16.21 -4.10 3.76
N ARG A 128 16.80 -5.11 3.12
CA ARG A 128 17.08 -6.42 3.71
C ARG A 128 18.45 -6.93 3.27
N LYS A 129 19.04 -7.80 4.07
CA LYS A 129 20.26 -8.51 3.69
C LYS A 129 19.94 -9.72 2.81
N GLY A 130 20.65 -9.87 1.70
CA GLY A 130 20.56 -11.03 0.82
C GLY A 130 21.84 -11.19 0.01
N GLU A 131 22.27 -12.44 -0.21
CA GLU A 131 23.49 -12.74 -1.00
C GLU A 131 24.77 -12.01 -0.54
N GLY A 132 24.85 -11.64 0.74
CA GLY A 132 25.99 -10.87 1.29
C GLY A 132 25.99 -9.38 0.94
N ARG A 133 24.91 -8.84 0.36
CA ARG A 133 24.73 -7.41 0.08
C ARG A 133 23.41 -6.88 0.65
N TRP A 134 23.28 -5.55 0.65
CA TRP A 134 22.02 -4.87 0.94
C TRP A 134 21.15 -4.83 -0.32
N LEU A 135 19.96 -5.42 -0.20
CA LEU A 135 18.90 -5.40 -1.19
C LEU A 135 17.87 -4.39 -0.70
N CYS A 136 17.84 -3.23 -1.33
CA CYS A 136 17.01 -2.11 -0.90
C CYS A 136 16.16 -1.62 -2.06
N GLY A 137 14.88 -1.32 -1.78
CA GLY A 137 14.04 -0.66 -2.77
C GLY A 137 13.79 -1.47 -4.05
N CYS A 138 13.87 -2.80 -3.98
CA CYS A 138 13.94 -3.66 -5.15
C CYS A 138 12.70 -3.53 -6.06
N ARG A 139 12.94 -3.31 -7.36
CA ARG A 139 11.91 -3.31 -8.40
C ARG A 139 11.61 -4.72 -8.94
N ASP A 140 12.64 -5.55 -8.96
CA ASP A 140 12.71 -6.88 -9.58
C ASP A 140 13.71 -7.76 -8.80
N SER A 141 13.81 -9.03 -9.18
CA SER A 141 14.70 -10.02 -8.55
C SER A 141 16.20 -9.73 -8.73
N ASP A 142 16.58 -8.92 -9.72
CA ASP A 142 17.98 -8.55 -9.94
C ASP A 142 18.42 -7.52 -8.90
N CYS A 143 17.53 -6.60 -8.52
CA CYS A 143 17.71 -5.56 -7.50
C CYS A 143 19.10 -4.90 -7.56
N ARG A 144 19.49 -4.47 -8.76
CA ARG A 144 20.80 -3.85 -9.03
C ARG A 144 20.81 -2.35 -8.71
N VAL A 145 19.67 -1.71 -8.91
CA VAL A 145 19.46 -0.28 -8.66
C VAL A 145 18.45 -0.14 -7.52
N PRO A 146 18.77 0.64 -6.46
CA PRO A 146 17.83 0.93 -5.40
C PRO A 146 16.79 1.98 -5.84
N TYR A 147 15.53 1.80 -5.44
CA TYR A 147 14.44 2.74 -5.72
C TYR A 147 13.59 3.02 -4.48
N TRP A 148 12.94 4.18 -4.42
CA TRP A 148 11.80 4.36 -3.50
C TRP A 148 10.67 3.43 -3.91
N GLN A 149 10.11 2.67 -2.97
CA GLN A 149 8.99 1.76 -3.24
C GLN A 149 7.70 2.54 -3.18
N LEU A 150 6.79 2.32 -4.12
CA LEU A 150 5.55 3.10 -4.25
C LEU A 150 4.30 2.22 -4.08
N GLN A 151 3.46 2.60 -3.13
CA GLN A 151 2.16 1.99 -2.89
C GLN A 151 1.04 3.00 -3.19
N GLY A 152 0.23 2.71 -4.22
CA GLY A 152 -0.96 3.49 -4.53
C GLY A 152 -2.15 3.04 -3.70
N PHE A 153 -3.00 3.97 -3.26
CA PHE A 153 -4.23 3.66 -2.55
C PHE A 153 -5.32 4.71 -2.79
N SER A 154 -6.57 4.31 -2.66
CA SER A 154 -7.71 5.21 -2.53
C SER A 154 -8.50 4.86 -1.28
N VAL A 155 -8.94 5.90 -0.57
CA VAL A 155 -9.85 5.77 0.57
C VAL A 155 -11.27 5.93 0.04
N GLY A 156 -12.10 4.92 0.27
CA GLY A 156 -13.53 5.02 0.04
C GLY A 156 -14.25 5.28 1.36
N SER A 157 -15.14 6.27 1.37
CA SER A 157 -16.23 6.27 2.34
C SER A 157 -17.21 5.18 1.91
N SER A 158 -17.37 4.13 2.73
CA SER A 158 -18.60 3.35 2.65
C SER A 158 -19.71 4.23 3.21
N SER A 159 -20.36 4.99 2.33
CA SER A 159 -21.76 5.32 2.57
C SER A 159 -22.50 3.99 2.57
N MET A 160 -22.58 3.37 3.74
CA MET A 160 -23.56 2.33 3.99
C MET A 160 -24.87 3.09 3.94
N GLU A 161 -25.48 3.14 2.76
CA GLU A 161 -26.76 3.78 2.52
C GLU A 161 -27.74 3.06 3.43
N GLN A 162 -27.97 3.66 4.60
CA GLN A 162 -28.82 3.11 5.63
C GLN A 162 -30.16 2.85 4.95
N PRO A 163 -30.60 1.58 4.84
CA PRO A 163 -31.77 1.25 4.05
C PRO A 163 -32.89 2.10 4.60
N ALA A 164 -33.39 3.02 3.75
CA ALA A 164 -34.32 4.04 4.19
C ALA A 164 -35.46 3.31 4.89
N VAL A 165 -35.61 3.55 6.20
CA VAL A 165 -36.67 2.93 6.99
C VAL A 165 -37.93 3.62 6.52
N THR A 166 -38.49 3.09 5.43
CA THR A 166 -39.75 3.51 4.85
C THR A 166 -40.77 3.38 5.95
N GLY A 167 -41.12 4.51 6.55
CA GLY A 167 -42.06 4.56 7.65
C GLY A 167 -43.33 3.88 7.19
N SER A 168 -43.68 2.78 7.86
CA SER A 168 -44.93 2.06 7.60
C SER A 168 -46.08 2.89 8.13
N SER A 169 -46.46 3.92 7.36
CA SER A 169 -47.72 4.62 7.51
C SER A 169 -48.83 3.66 7.09
N VAL A 170 -49.46 3.04 8.09
CA VAL A 170 -50.70 2.29 7.92
C VAL A 170 -51.79 3.29 7.52
N GLU A 171 -52.09 3.35 6.23
CA GLU A 171 -53.34 3.90 5.71
C GLU A 171 -54.05 2.84 4.87
N THR A 172 -55.37 2.75 5.06
CA THR A 172 -56.22 1.66 4.61
C THR A 172 -56.87 1.97 3.26
N GLU A 173 -56.80 1.01 2.34
CA GLU A 173 -57.65 0.74 1.16
C GLU A 173 -58.44 1.88 0.47
N GLU A 174 -58.09 2.15 -0.80
CA GLU A 174 -58.93 2.22 -2.03
C GLU A 174 -58.17 3.03 -3.11
N SER A 175 -58.29 2.85 -4.43
CA SER A 175 -58.93 1.84 -5.29
C SER A 175 -58.40 2.01 -6.74
N SER A 176 -58.37 0.94 -7.54
CA SER A 176 -58.43 0.90 -9.02
C SER A 176 -57.50 1.78 -9.90
N GLY A 177 -56.66 1.21 -10.80
CA GLY A 177 -55.88 2.06 -11.72
C GLY A 177 -54.93 1.51 -12.82
N ASN A 178 -55.23 0.40 -13.48
CA ASN A 178 -54.90 0.09 -14.90
C ASN A 178 -53.51 0.43 -15.56
N SER A 179 -52.81 -0.63 -16.00
CA SER A 179 -52.05 -0.79 -17.29
C SER A 179 -51.01 0.25 -17.76
N SER A 180 -49.75 -0.18 -17.98
CA SER A 180 -49.24 -0.61 -19.32
C SER A 180 -47.72 -0.90 -19.37
N GLN A 181 -47.34 -1.97 -20.08
CA GLN A 181 -46.00 -2.20 -20.70
C GLN A 181 -45.73 -1.17 -21.84
N PRO A 182 -44.55 -1.10 -22.53
CA PRO A 182 -43.37 -1.99 -22.56
C PRO A 182 -42.07 -1.23 -22.13
N SER A 183 -40.80 -1.52 -22.51
CA SER A 183 -40.18 -2.45 -23.48
C SER A 183 -38.74 -2.86 -23.14
N VAL A 184 -38.31 -3.95 -23.79
CA VAL A 184 -36.95 -4.51 -23.95
C VAL A 184 -35.95 -3.52 -24.57
N GLY A 185 -34.68 -3.58 -24.15
CA GLY A 185 -33.53 -2.97 -24.81
C GLY A 185 -32.34 -3.92 -24.83
N ASP A 186 -32.20 -4.68 -25.91
CA ASP A 186 -31.07 -5.56 -26.22
C ASP A 186 -29.94 -4.75 -26.87
N SER A 187 -28.68 -5.09 -26.59
CA SER A 187 -27.54 -4.63 -27.39
C SER A 187 -26.35 -5.58 -27.21
N THR A 188 -26.34 -6.61 -28.04
CA THR A 188 -25.16 -7.44 -28.32
C THR A 188 -24.10 -6.62 -29.07
N GLY A 189 -22.82 -6.87 -28.78
CA GLY A 189 -21.71 -6.15 -29.38
C GLY A 189 -20.42 -6.95 -29.26
N ALA A 190 -20.24 -7.90 -30.18
CA ALA A 190 -18.99 -8.63 -30.33
C ALA A 190 -18.09 -7.93 -31.36
N THR A 191 -16.80 -7.85 -31.07
CA THR A 191 -15.75 -7.72 -32.09
C THR A 191 -14.60 -8.62 -31.70
N GLU A 192 -14.44 -9.68 -32.49
CA GLU A 192 -13.23 -10.49 -32.55
C GLU A 192 -12.16 -9.69 -33.31
N GLU A 193 -10.91 -9.71 -32.86
CA GLU A 193 -9.78 -9.37 -33.73
C GLU A 193 -8.64 -10.36 -33.46
N GLU A 194 -8.52 -11.34 -34.36
CA GLU A 194 -7.32 -12.16 -34.47
C GLU A 194 -6.16 -11.29 -34.98
N SER A 195 -4.98 -11.46 -34.39
CA SER A 195 -3.75 -11.26 -35.16
C SER A 195 -2.68 -12.23 -34.68
N ALA A 196 -2.40 -13.22 -35.52
CA ALA A 196 -1.23 -14.06 -35.42
C ALA A 196 -0.05 -13.40 -36.16
N GLY A 197 1.18 -13.71 -35.74
CA GLY A 197 2.41 -13.20 -36.34
C GLY A 197 3.35 -12.61 -35.28
N ASP A 198 4.67 -12.83 -35.34
CA ASP A 198 5.42 -13.68 -36.27
C ASP A 198 6.69 -14.19 -35.57
N SER A 199 7.24 -15.30 -36.05
CA SER A 199 8.41 -15.97 -35.47
C SER A 199 9.66 -15.66 -36.30
N VAL A 200 10.51 -14.74 -35.82
CA VAL A 200 11.84 -14.55 -36.40
C VAL A 200 12.90 -14.94 -35.37
N SER A 201 13.46 -16.12 -35.59
CA SER A 201 14.77 -16.51 -35.05
C SER A 201 15.85 -15.91 -35.95
N GLU A 202 16.85 -15.25 -35.38
CA GLU A 202 18.07 -14.93 -36.11
C GLU A 202 19.28 -15.40 -35.29
N GLU A 203 20.00 -16.38 -35.83
CA GLU A 203 21.23 -16.94 -35.29
C GLU A 203 22.46 -16.14 -35.79
N ALA A 204 23.56 -16.23 -35.02
CA ALA A 204 24.91 -15.82 -35.41
C ALA A 204 25.11 -14.29 -35.62
N ASP A 205 26.27 -13.70 -35.31
CA ASP A 205 27.59 -14.24 -35.57
C ASP A 205 28.63 -13.87 -34.48
N ALA A 206 29.66 -14.70 -34.39
CA ALA A 206 30.82 -14.47 -33.55
C ALA A 206 31.95 -13.89 -34.39
N THR A 207 32.50 -12.75 -34.00
CA THR A 207 33.80 -12.29 -34.53
C THR A 207 34.69 -11.88 -33.38
N SER A 208 35.63 -12.76 -33.03
CA SER A 208 36.80 -12.38 -32.25
C SER A 208 37.74 -11.55 -33.12
N THR A 209 38.37 -10.54 -32.52
CA THR A 209 39.61 -9.98 -33.06
C THR A 209 40.47 -9.56 -31.87
N GLU A 210 41.49 -10.37 -31.58
CA GLU A 210 42.60 -9.93 -30.75
C GLU A 210 43.34 -8.79 -31.45
N ASN A 211 43.66 -7.72 -30.72
CA ASN A 211 44.88 -6.97 -30.94
C ASN A 211 45.28 -6.21 -29.67
N SER A 212 46.44 -6.57 -29.12
CA SER A 212 47.21 -5.83 -28.13
C SER A 212 48.41 -5.17 -28.84
N PRO A 213 49.24 -4.34 -28.17
CA PRO A 213 48.96 -3.33 -27.15
C PRO A 213 49.64 -1.98 -27.47
N ILE A 214 49.08 -0.85 -27.04
CA ILE A 214 49.86 0.41 -26.89
C ILE A 214 49.51 1.09 -25.57
N ASN A 215 50.53 1.44 -24.79
CA ASN A 215 50.44 2.15 -23.52
C ASN A 215 51.13 3.52 -23.66
N THR A 216 50.36 4.61 -23.61
CA THR A 216 50.90 5.97 -23.41
C THR A 216 49.92 6.91 -22.72
N GLY A 217 50.13 7.11 -21.41
CA GLY A 217 49.99 8.43 -20.77
C GLY A 217 48.57 8.89 -20.37
N PRO A 218 48.48 9.85 -19.42
CA PRO A 218 47.22 10.18 -18.76
C PRO A 218 46.49 11.35 -19.42
N VAL A 219 45.19 11.19 -19.66
CA VAL A 219 44.25 12.31 -19.85
C VAL A 219 43.13 12.15 -18.83
N SER A 220 43.12 13.04 -17.85
CA SER A 220 42.01 13.25 -16.94
C SER A 220 41.23 14.46 -17.42
N THR A 221 39.93 14.30 -17.71
CA THR A 221 38.86 15.27 -17.40
C THR A 221 37.49 14.66 -17.68
N ASP A 222 36.60 14.75 -16.70
CA ASP A 222 35.14 14.58 -16.75
C ASP A 222 34.54 13.55 -17.71
N GLY A 223 34.44 12.31 -17.22
CA GLY A 223 33.37 11.39 -17.57
C GLY A 223 32.51 11.12 -16.33
N THR A 224 31.27 11.60 -16.31
CA THR A 224 30.31 11.42 -15.22
C THR A 224 29.83 9.96 -15.16
N SER A 225 30.67 9.07 -14.64
CA SER A 225 30.32 7.65 -14.50
C SER A 225 29.27 7.48 -13.40
N GLU A 226 28.07 6.99 -13.74
CA GLU A 226 27.12 6.42 -12.78
C GLU A 226 27.79 5.26 -12.02
N ARG A 227 28.38 5.56 -10.86
CA ARG A 227 28.88 4.54 -9.95
C ARG A 227 27.76 4.09 -9.03
N THR A 228 27.06 3.04 -9.44
CA THR A 228 26.18 2.25 -8.58
C THR A 228 27.03 1.54 -7.52
N TYR A 229 27.41 2.26 -6.45
CA TYR A 229 28.12 1.69 -5.31
C TYR A 229 27.15 0.88 -4.44
N ALA A 230 27.17 -0.45 -4.60
CA ALA A 230 26.62 -1.34 -3.59
C ALA A 230 27.44 -1.23 -2.28
N PRO A 231 26.82 -1.02 -1.11
CA PRO A 231 27.55 -0.84 0.14
C PRO A 231 28.11 -2.19 0.64
N SER A 232 29.41 -2.21 0.94
CA SER A 232 30.06 -3.32 1.64
C SER A 232 29.63 -3.39 3.11
N ASP A 233 29.66 -4.58 3.70
CA ASP A 233 29.09 -4.88 5.03
C ASP A 233 29.67 -4.05 6.19
N GLU A 234 30.90 -3.55 6.08
CA GLU A 234 31.52 -2.69 7.09
C GLU A 234 31.01 -1.23 7.07
N ASN A 235 30.28 -0.83 6.01
CA ASN A 235 29.79 0.55 5.84
C ASN A 235 28.41 0.82 6.48
N PHE A 236 27.97 -0.04 7.41
CA PHE A 236 26.79 0.21 8.26
C PHE A 236 26.88 1.51 9.07
N ASP A 237 28.07 2.09 9.18
CA ASP A 237 28.31 3.38 9.81
C ASP A 237 28.04 4.59 8.91
N ASN A 238 27.78 4.46 7.60
CA ASN A 238 27.31 5.59 6.79
C ASN A 238 26.47 5.19 5.55
N PRO A 239 25.17 4.89 5.71
CA PRO A 239 24.25 4.64 4.60
C PRO A 239 23.87 5.91 3.78
N GLU A 240 24.26 7.11 4.20
CA GLU A 240 23.83 8.36 3.53
C GLU A 240 24.62 8.66 2.24
N ARG A 241 25.84 8.11 2.10
CA ARG A 241 26.82 8.49 1.07
C ARG A 241 26.49 8.10 -0.39
N GLY A 242 25.30 7.59 -0.68
CA GLY A 242 24.88 7.19 -2.03
C GLY A 242 23.47 7.62 -2.46
N PHE A 243 22.71 8.34 -1.63
CA PHE A 243 21.23 8.36 -1.76
C PHE A 243 20.56 9.68 -2.15
N PHE A 244 21.31 10.78 -2.33
CA PHE A 244 20.72 12.10 -2.62
C PHE A 244 21.24 12.72 -3.92
N THR A 245 20.69 12.27 -5.06
CA THR A 245 20.64 13.05 -6.34
C THR A 245 19.44 12.73 -7.23
N GLN A 246 18.62 11.71 -6.93
CA GLN A 246 17.36 11.50 -7.64
C GLN A 246 16.31 12.47 -7.07
N GLU A 247 16.23 13.66 -7.66
CA GLU A 247 15.16 14.64 -7.39
C GLU A 247 13.79 13.99 -7.67
N ILE A 248 12.85 14.15 -6.73
CA ILE A 248 11.51 13.54 -6.71
C ILE A 248 10.46 14.53 -7.26
#